data_AF-W1DHD2-F1
#
_entry.id   AF-W1DHD2-F1
#
_cell.length_a   1.000
_cell.length_b   1.000
_cell.length_c   1.000
_cell.angle_alpha   90.00
_cell.angle_beta   90.00
_cell.angle_gamma   90.00
#
_symmetry.space_group_name_H-M   'P 1'
#
loop_
_entity.id
_entity.type
_entity.pdbx_description
1 polymer ?
#
loop_
_entity_poly.entity_id
_entity_poly.type
_entity_poly.pdbx_seq_one_letter_code
_entity_poly.pdbx_strand_id
1 'polypeptide(L)' 'MPHSPIGRALILAEGIRQAVSEYQTLSVTVSIGVAEHHDGETVEQLFSRVDKALYAAKK' A
#
# COMPACT_ATOMS: atom_id res chain seq x y z
N MET A 1 6.42 -0.68 7.04
CA MET A 1 6.84 0.15 8.18
C MET A 1 7.05 -0.74 9.38
N PRO A 2 8.18 -0.67 10.11
CA PRO A 2 8.40 -1.53 11.26
C PRO A 2 7.34 -1.28 12.35
N HIS A 3 6.84 -2.36 12.96
CA HIS A 3 5.91 -2.37 14.10
C HIS A 3 4.67 -1.46 13.96
N SER A 4 4.17 -1.27 12.74
CA SER A 4 3.03 -0.39 12.48
C SER A 4 1.78 -1.21 12.23
N PRO A 5 0.71 -1.04 13.04
CA PRO A 5 -0.59 -1.65 12.76
C PRO A 5 -1.07 -1.30 11.36
N ILE A 6 -1.79 -2.21 10.70
CA ILE A 6 -2.31 -2.01 9.33
C ILE A 6 -2.99 -0.64 9.14
N GLY A 7 -3.71 -0.15 10.15
CA GLY A 7 -4.40 1.14 10.11
C GLY A 7 -3.48 2.34 9.88
N ARG A 8 -2.28 2.37 10.47
CA ARG A 8 -1.31 3.46 10.23
C ARG A 8 -0.74 3.40 8.82
N ALA A 9 -0.47 2.19 8.33
CA ALA A 9 0.04 1.99 6.97
C ALA A 9 -0.99 2.42 5.91
N LEU A 10 -2.28 2.21 6.17
CA LEU A 10 -3.37 2.69 5.30
C LEU A 10 -3.46 4.21 5.24
N ILE A 11 -3.37 4.91 6.37
CA ILE A 11 -3.39 6.39 6.41
C ILE A 11 -2.25 6.97 5.56
N LEU A 12 -1.07 6.37 5.67
CA LEU A 12 0.10 6.80 4.89
C LEU A 12 -0.04 6.50 3.40
N ALA A 13 -0.55 5.32 3.05
CA ALA A 13 -0.84 4.98 1.67
C ALA A 13 -1.83 5.96 1.02
N GLU A 14 -2.89 6.34 1.75
CA GLU A 14 -3.86 7.32 1.26
C GLU A 14 -3.24 8.72 1.09
N GLY A 15 -2.40 9.15 2.04
CA GLY A 15 -1.66 10.41 1.90
C GLY A 15 -0.78 10.45 0.66
N ILE A 16 -0.09 9.34 0.34
CA ILE A 16 0.71 9.23 -0.90
C ILE A 16 -0.19 9.25 -2.13
N ARG A 17 -1.29 8.49 -2.12
CA ARG A 17 -2.25 8.44 -3.24
C ARG A 17 -2.79 9.83 -3.58
N GLN A 18 -3.17 10.60 -2.57
CA GLN A 18 -3.67 11.96 -2.73
C GLN A 18 -2.57 12.90 -3.24
N ALA A 19 -1.38 12.88 -2.65
CA ALA A 19 -0.26 13.73 -3.07
C ALA A 19 0.15 13.50 -4.53
N VAL A 20 0.11 12.24 -5.00
CA VAL A 20 0.37 11.91 -6.41
C VAL A 20 -0.76 12.41 -7.30
N SER A 21 -2.02 12.25 -6.89
CA SER A 21 -3.19 12.71 -7.66
C SER A 21 -3.25 14.23 -7.80
N GLU A 22 -2.72 14.97 -6.84
CA GLU A 22 -2.69 16.44 -6.84
C GLU A 22 -1.45 17.01 -7.57
N TYR A 23 -0.57 16.15 -8.09
CA TYR A 23 0.65 16.58 -8.75
C TYR A 23 0.36 17.27 -10.09
N GLN A 24 0.66 18.57 -10.15
CA GLN A 24 0.18 19.45 -11.24
C GLN A 24 0.96 19.30 -12.56
N THR A 25 2.20 18.81 -12.50
CA THR A 25 3.07 18.76 -13.69
C THR A 25 2.71 17.60 -14.62
N LEU A 26 2.08 16.54 -14.09
CA LEU A 26 1.66 15.38 -14.86
C LEU A 26 0.48 14.70 -14.15
N SER A 27 -0.63 14.54 -14.86
CA SER A 27 -1.82 13.88 -14.31
C SER A 27 -1.64 12.37 -14.27
N VAL A 28 -1.15 11.86 -13.14
CA VAL A 28 -1.01 10.43 -12.86
C VAL A 28 -1.71 10.05 -11.56
N THR A 29 -2.07 8.79 -11.44
CA THR A 29 -2.57 8.19 -10.21
C THR A 29 -1.77 6.95 -9.87
N VAL A 30 -1.82 6.53 -8.60
CA VAL A 30 -1.16 5.31 -8.13
C VAL A 30 -2.14 4.43 -7.38
N SER A 31 -2.02 3.12 -7.60
CA SER A 31 -2.63 2.10 -6.74
C SER A 31 -1.56 1.60 -5.77
N ILE A 32 -1.90 1.45 -4.49
CA ILE A 32 -0.95 1.03 -3.44
C ILE A 32 -1.53 -0.18 -2.72
N GLY A 33 -0.79 -1.29 -2.70
CA GLY A 33 -1.10 -2.46 -1.88
C GLY A 33 -0.44 -2.35 -0.50
N VAL A 34 -1.20 -2.64 0.55
CA VAL A 34 -0.70 -2.60 1.94
C VAL A 34 -1.03 -3.92 2.61
N ALA A 35 -0.05 -4.50 3.32
CA ALA A 35 -0.24 -5.66 4.18
C ALA A 35 0.59 -5.50 5.46
N GLU A 36 0.07 -6.06 6.54
CA GLU A 36 0.76 -6.15 7.83
C GLU A 36 1.53 -7.47 7.90
N HIS A 37 2.79 -7.39 8.31
CA HIS A 37 3.61 -8.57 8.55
C HIS A 37 3.12 -9.28 9.80
N HIS A 38 2.92 -10.59 9.71
CA HIS A 38 2.51 -11.41 10.84
C HIS A 38 3.67 -12.29 11.33
N ASP A 39 3.68 -12.61 12.63
CA ASP A 39 4.70 -13.50 13.20
C ASP A 39 4.66 -14.88 12.52
N GLY A 40 5.83 -15.39 12.13
CA GLY A 40 5.97 -16.65 11.41
C GLY A 40 5.64 -16.57 9.91
N GLU A 41 5.24 -15.41 9.40
CA GLU A 41 5.02 -15.20 7.97
C GLU A 41 6.34 -15.06 7.20
N THR A 42 6.46 -15.77 6.07
CA THR A 42 7.62 -15.60 5.18
C THR A 42 7.51 -14.33 4.35
N VAL A 43 8.65 -13.87 3.83
CA VAL A 43 8.72 -12.71 2.96
C VAL A 43 7.83 -12.89 1.73
N GLU A 44 7.83 -14.07 1.12
CA GLU A 44 7.01 -14.39 -0.06
C GLU A 44 5.51 -14.32 0.24
N GLN A 45 5.08 -14.79 1.41
CA GLN A 45 3.69 -14.71 1.85
C GLN A 45 3.23 -13.27 2.04
N LEU A 46 4.08 -12.45 2.68
CA LEU A 46 3.84 -11.02 2.84
C LEU A 46 3.72 -10.32 1.48
N PHE A 47 4.68 -10.53 0.57
CA PHE A 47 4.63 -9.94 -0.77
C PHE A 47 3.42 -10.40 -1.57
N SER A 48 3.02 -11.66 -1.47
CA SER A 48 1.81 -12.16 -2.12
C SER A 48 0.55 -11.44 -1.65
N ARG A 49 0.44 -11.11 -0.35
CA ARG A 49 -0.68 -10.34 0.20
C ARG A 49 -0.65 -8.88 -0.27
N VAL A 50 0.53 -8.27 -0.30
CA VAL A 50 0.71 -6.92 -0.85
C VAL A 50 0.25 -6.88 -2.31
N ASP A 51 0.64 -7.85 -3.13
CA ASP A 51 0.27 -7.93 -4.54
C ASP A 51 -1.25 -8.11 -4.73
N LYS A 52 -1.88 -8.95 -3.92
CA LYS A 52 -3.34 -9.11 -3.93
C LYS A 52 -4.05 -7.80 -3.60
N ALA A 53 -3.57 -7.08 -2.57
CA ALA A 53 -4.13 -5.78 -2.20
C ALA A 53 -3.91 -4.73 -3.31
N LEU A 54 -2.75 -4.73 -3.95
CA LEU A 54 -2.45 -3.86 -5.08
C LEU A 54 -3.35 -4.16 -6.28
N TYR A 55 -3.57 -5.44 -6.59
CA TYR A 55 -4.45 -5.85 -7.69
C TYR A 55 -5.91 -5.45 -7.44
N ALA A 56 -6.38 -5.57 -6.19
CA ALA A 56 -7.70 -5.08 -5.81
C ALA A 56 -7.84 -3.55 -5.97
N ALA A 57 -6.79 -2.79 -5.67
CA ALA A 57 -6.76 -1.33 -5.83
C ALA A 57 -6.60 -0.84 -7.28
N LYS A 58 -6.39 -1.74 -8.24
CA LYS A 58 -6.35 -1.43 -9.69
C LYS A 58 -7.70 -1.64 -10.38
N LYS A 59 -8.64 -2.33 -9.75
CA LYS A 59 -10.01 -2.52 -10.26
C LYS A 59 -10.88 -1.33 -9.89
#